data_AF-F3AJH0-F1
#
_entry.id   AF-F3AJH0-F1
#
_cell.length_a   1.000
_cell.length_b   1.000
_cell.length_c   1.000
_cell.angle_alpha   90.00
_cell.angle_beta   90.00
_cell.angle_gamma   90.00
#
_symmetry.space_group_name_H-M   'P 1'
#
loop_
_entity.id
_entity.type
_entity.pdbx_description
1 polymer ?
#
loop_
_entity_poly.entity_id
_entity_poly.type
_entity_poly.pdbx_seq_one_letter_code
_entity_poly.pdbx_strand_id
1 'polypeptide(L)' 'MEQIRQNYYGNLCTEMYEILHSEAPSDELDFYLSYAEKGKKILEPLCGSGRFLVPFLERGFTISGIDLTVFSGHL' A
#
# COMPACT_ATOMS: atom_id res chain seq x y z
N MET A 1 20.16 17.54 20.90
CA MET A 1 19.03 17.33 19.98
C MET A 1 19.60 17.46 18.57
N GLU A 2 19.97 16.34 17.97
CA GLU A 2 20.46 16.31 16.59
C GLU A 2 19.29 16.67 15.68
N GLN A 3 19.43 17.75 14.89
CA GLN A 3 18.44 18.10 13.89
C GLN A 3 18.40 16.98 12.85
N ILE A 4 17.30 16.24 12.80
CA ILE A 4 17.05 15.26 11.73
C ILE A 4 16.99 16.05 10.43
N ARG A 5 18.05 15.97 9.63
CA ARG A 5 18.03 16.49 8.25
C ARG A 5 16.99 15.70 7.48
N GLN A 6 16.01 16.40 6.92
CA GLN A 6 14.96 15.79 6.12
C GLN A 6 15.58 15.18 4.85
N ASN A 7 15.55 13.86 4.74
CA ASN A 7 16.06 13.13 3.58
C ASN A 7 14.93 12.99 2.54
N TYR A 8 15.02 13.77 1.47
CA TYR A 8 14.01 13.78 0.39
C TYR A 8 14.11 12.58 -0.56
N TYR A 9 15.18 11.79 -0.49
CA TYR A 9 15.36 10.62 -1.35
C TYR A 9 14.24 9.60 -1.16
N GLY A 10 13.80 9.38 0.08
CA GLY A 10 12.70 8.47 0.38
C GLY A 10 11.40 8.88 -0.30
N ASN A 11 11.02 10.15 -0.17
CA ASN A 11 9.80 10.68 -0.79
C ASN A 11 9.85 10.57 -2.32
N LEU A 12 10.98 10.92 -2.93
CA LEU A 12 11.15 10.81 -4.39
C LEU A 12 11.03 9.35 -4.86
N CYS A 13 11.58 8.40 -4.11
CA CYS A 13 11.43 6.98 -4.42
C CYS A 13 9.96 6.53 -4.33
N THR A 14 9.22 7.01 -3.32
CA THR A 14 7.78 6.72 -3.18
C THR A 14 6.99 7.28 -4.36
N GLU A 15 7.17 8.57 -4.70
CA GLU A 15 6.49 9.20 -5.84
C GLU A 15 6.80 8.47 -7.16
N MET A 16 8.07 8.15 -7.40
CA MET A 16 8.48 7.39 -8.58
C MET A 16 7.83 6.00 -8.59
N TYR A 17 7.78 5.33 -7.44
CA TYR A 17 7.17 4.00 -7.34
C TYR A 17 5.68 4.04 -7.65
N GLU A 18 4.95 5.03 -7.14
CA GLU A 18 3.52 5.24 -7.40
C GLU A 18 3.25 5.52 -8.88
N ILE A 19 4.08 6.34 -9.53
CA ILE A 19 3.97 6.62 -10.97
C ILE A 19 4.20 5.35 -11.80
N LEU A 20 5.20 4.55 -11.43
CA LEU A 20 5.57 3.34 -12.18
C LEU A 20 4.62 2.16 -11.90
N HIS A 21 3.98 2.13 -10.73
CA HIS A 21 3.17 1.01 -10.25
C HIS A 21 1.84 1.49 -9.65
N SER A 22 1.11 2.28 -10.43
CA SER A 22 -0.16 2.87 -9.99
C SER A 22 -1.25 1.83 -9.73
N GLU A 23 -1.23 0.72 -10.46
CA GLU A 23 -2.20 -0.35 -10.35
C GLU A 23 -1.53 -1.69 -10.06
N ALA A 24 -2.21 -2.53 -9.28
CA ALA A 24 -1.80 -3.91 -9.10
C ALA A 24 -2.01 -4.69 -10.42
N PRO A 25 -0.97 -5.37 -10.93
CA PRO A 25 -1.16 -6.33 -12.02
C PRO A 25 -2.23 -7.36 -11.65
N SER A 26 -3.13 -7.67 -12.59
CA SER A 26 -4.30 -8.52 -12.33
C SER A 26 -3.92 -9.93 -11.86
N ASP A 27 -2.87 -10.50 -12.45
CA ASP A 27 -2.36 -11.83 -12.10
C ASP A 27 -1.78 -11.88 -10.68
N GLU A 28 -1.05 -10.84 -10.29
CA GLU A 28 -0.50 -10.69 -8.94
C GLU A 28 -1.62 -10.46 -7.91
N LEU A 29 -2.61 -9.61 -8.24
CA LEU A 29 -3.78 -9.39 -7.38
C LEU A 29 -4.59 -10.67 -7.20
N ASP A 30 -4.85 -11.41 -8.28
CA ASP A 30 -5.59 -12.68 -8.25
C ASP A 30 -4.84 -13.74 -7.44
N PHE A 31 -3.51 -13.79 -7.54
CA PHE A 31 -2.68 -14.64 -6.70
C PHE A 31 -2.94 -14.36 -5.21
N TYR A 32 -2.88 -13.11 -4.77
CA TYR A 32 -3.14 -12.77 -3.36
C TYR A 32 -4.60 -13.01 -2.95
N LEU A 33 -5.56 -12.68 -3.82
CA LEU A 33 -6.98 -12.95 -3.56
C LEU A 33 -7.29 -14.44 -3.42
N SER A 34 -6.53 -15.31 -4.08
CA SER A 34 -6.70 -16.77 -3.95
C SER A 34 -6.45 -17.30 -2.53
N TYR A 35 -5.67 -16.57 -1.71
CA TYR A 35 -5.43 -16.90 -0.30
C TYR A 35 -6.38 -16.18 0.66
N ALA A 36 -7.17 -15.23 0.16
CA ALA A 36 -8.03 -14.38 0.97
C ALA A 36 -9.40 -15.03 1.19
N GLU A 37 -9.88 -15.02 2.43
CA GLU A 37 -11.19 -15.56 2.77
C GLU A 37 -12.08 -14.46 3.38
N LYS A 38 -13.33 -14.39 2.92
CA LYS A 38 -14.32 -13.46 3.47
C LYS A 38 -14.58 -13.77 4.95
N GLY A 39 -14.76 -12.71 5.73
CA GLY A 39 -15.00 -12.81 7.17
C GLY A 39 -13.73 -12.94 8.03
N LYS A 40 -12.57 -13.27 7.44
CA LYS A 40 -11.28 -13.18 8.14
C LYS A 40 -10.76 -11.74 8.12
N LYS A 41 -10.02 -11.37 9.17
CA LYS A 41 -9.28 -10.11 9.23
C LYS A 41 -7.92 -10.29 8.57
N ILE A 42 -7.61 -9.43 7.61
CA ILE A 42 -6.37 -9.43 6.84
C ILE A 42 -5.55 -8.19 7.23
N LEU A 43 -4.24 -8.33 7.34
CA LEU A 43 -3.32 -7.23 7.57
C LEU A 43 -2.33 -7.16 6.40
N GLU A 44 -2.24 -6.00 5.75
CA GLU A 44 -1.20 -5.68 4.78
C GLU A 44 -0.13 -4.80 5.45
N PRO A 45 1.03 -5.36 5.82
CA PRO A 45 2.16 -4.56 6.26
C PRO A 45 2.83 -3.87 5.07
N LEU A 46 3.39 -2.69 5.30
CA LEU A 46 4.03 -1.86 4.27
C LEU A 46 3.06 -1.56 3.11
N CYS A 47 1.81 -1.23 3.46
CA CYS A 47 0.74 -1.09 2.48
C CYS A 47 0.95 0.09 1.51
N GLY A 48 1.89 1.01 1.82
CA GLY A 48 2.14 2.20 1.03
C GLY A 48 0.85 2.97 0.73
N SER A 49 0.66 3.32 -0.54
CA SER A 49 -0.55 3.98 -1.06
C SER A 49 -1.76 3.05 -1.23
N GLY A 50 -1.63 1.77 -0.90
CA GLY A 50 -2.74 0.81 -0.91
C GLY A 50 -2.97 0.13 -2.27
N ARG A 51 -1.90 -0.09 -3.06
CA ARG A 51 -1.95 -0.75 -4.38
C ARG A 51 -2.74 -2.06 -4.38
N PHE A 52 -2.63 -2.85 -3.31
CA PHE A 52 -3.46 -4.07 -3.10
C PHE A 52 -4.53 -3.89 -2.03
N LEU A 53 -4.27 -3.07 -0.99
CA LEU A 53 -5.26 -2.73 0.04
C LEU A 53 -6.61 -2.33 -0.54
N VAL A 54 -6.62 -1.36 -1.45
CA VAL A 54 -7.83 -0.76 -2.01
C VAL A 54 -8.63 -1.79 -2.81
N PRO A 55 -8.02 -2.54 -3.76
CA PRO A 55 -8.72 -3.64 -4.44
C PRO A 55 -9.37 -4.68 -3.51
N PHE A 56 -8.74 -5.01 -2.38
CA PHE A 56 -9.31 -5.92 -1.37
C PHE A 56 -10.52 -5.29 -0.67
N LEU A 57 -10.43 -4.02 -0.28
CA LEU A 57 -11.54 -3.28 0.33
C LEU A 57 -12.73 -3.17 -0.63
N GLU A 58 -12.50 -2.80 -1.88
CA GLU A 58 -13.54 -2.69 -2.93
C GLU A 58 -14.25 -4.01 -3.18
N ARG A 59 -13.53 -5.14 -3.09
CA ARG A 59 -14.11 -6.47 -3.20
C ARG A 59 -14.85 -6.90 -1.94
N GLY A 60 -14.79 -6.12 -0.84
CA GLY A 60 -15.47 -6.36 0.43
C GLY A 60 -14.70 -7.28 1.38
N PHE A 61 -13.36 -7.30 1.34
CA PHE A 61 -12.56 -8.01 2.35
C PHE A 61 -12.36 -7.13 3.57
N THR A 62 -12.33 -7.74 4.76
CA THR A 62 -11.96 -7.05 5.99
C THR A 62 -10.44 -7.00 6.08
N ILE A 63 -9.84 -6.00 5.45
CA ILE A 63 -8.39 -5.77 5.41
C ILE A 63 -8.01 -4.47 6.13
N SER A 64 -6.83 -4.43 6.73
CA SER A 64 -6.24 -3.23 7.32
C SER A 64 -4.78 -3.10 6.87
N GLY A 65 -4.30 -1.87 6.73
CA GLY A 65 -2.94 -1.58 6.29
C GLY A 65 -2.13 -0.90 7.40
N ILE A 66 -0.84 -1.18 7.46
CA ILE A 66 0.10 -0.40 8.27
C ILE A 66 1.32 -0.05 7.43
N ASP A 67 1.72 1.22 7.47
CA ASP A 67 2.96 1.70 6.87
C ASP A 67 3.66 2.65 7.85
N LEU A 68 4.99 2.69 7.79
CA LEU A 68 5.79 3.60 8.62
C LEU A 68 5.92 4.98 7.99
N THR A 69 5.63 5.09 6.70
CA THR A 69 5.61 6.34 5.96
C THR A 69 4.25 7.01 6.09
N VAL A 70 4.24 8.34 6.19
CA VAL A 70 2.99 9.10 6.15
C VAL A 70 2.55 9.18 4.69
N PHE A 71 1.33 8.72 4.41
CA PHE A 71 0.71 8.88 3.10
C PHE A 71 0.76 10.36 2.69
N SER A 72 1.51 10.67 1.63
CA SER A 72 1.77 12.03 1.16
C SER A 72 0.93 12.40 -0.07
N GLY A 73 -0.02 11.54 -0.46
CA GLY A 73 -0.93 11.79 -1.56
C GLY A 73 -1.82 13.01 -1.25
N HIS A 74 -1.84 13.97 -2.18
CA HIS A 74 -2.81 15.05 -2.15
C HIS A 74 -4.16 14.48 -2.60
N LEU A 75 -5.15 14.45 -1.70
CA LEU A 75 -6.56 14.19 -2.03
C LEU A 75 -7.15 15.38 -2.80
#